data_AF-A0A975ESJ0-F1
#
_entry.id   AF-A0A975ESJ0-F1
#
_cell.length_a   1.000
_cell.length_b   1.000
_cell.length_c   1.000
_cell.angle_alpha   90.00
_cell.angle_beta   90.00
_cell.angle_gamma   90.00
#
_symmetry.space_group_name_H-M   'P 1'
#
loop_
_entity.id
_entity.type
_entity.pdbx_description
1 polymer ?
#
loop_
_entity_poly.entity_id
_entity_poly.type
_entity_poly.pdbx_seq_one_letter_code
_entity_poly.pdbx_strand_id
1 'polypeptide(L)'
;MKAIVAYGRTAFATLLCLSLTVWSVLPTTTHTPEVYETIQDHLEMIEDHGHSHGFEEDLYWAMHGHSHDVADHDHNQAFLSKGPRTDPTAAISEIWLSLSAFSGPSRQFRIDRPPRA
;
A
#
# COMPACT_ATOMS: atom_id res chain seq x y z
N MET A 1 -35.27 9.16 53.97
CA MET A 1 -35.61 9.56 52.58
C MET A 1 -34.43 10.21 51.83
N LYS A 2 -33.78 11.26 52.36
CA LYS A 2 -32.66 11.95 51.67
C LYS A 2 -31.47 11.04 51.29
N ALA A 3 -31.07 10.12 52.17
CA ALA A 3 -29.98 9.18 51.90
C ALA A 3 -30.30 8.22 50.74
N ILE A 4 -31.54 7.72 50.67
CA ILE A 4 -31.99 6.83 49.59
C ILE A 4 -31.93 7.56 48.23
N VAL A 5 -32.35 8.82 48.20
CA VAL A 5 -32.26 9.67 47.00
C VAL A 5 -30.80 9.92 46.59
N ALA A 6 -29.90 10.16 47.54
CA ALA A 6 -28.48 10.35 47.26
C ALA A 6 -27.84 9.09 46.67
N TYR A 7 -28.05 7.92 47.30
CA TYR A 7 -27.54 6.65 46.79
C TYR A 7 -28.11 6.29 45.42
N GLY A 8 -29.41 6.51 45.20
CA GLY A 8 -30.05 6.28 43.90
C GLY A 8 -29.47 7.14 42.79
N ARG A 9 -29.18 8.43 43.07
CA ARG A 9 -28.54 9.33 42.11
C ARG A 9 -27.13 8.89 41.75
N THR A 10 -26.33 8.50 42.74
CA THR A 10 -24.96 8.02 42.49
C THR A 10 -24.98 6.73 41.68
N ALA A 11 -25.81 5.76 42.04
CA ALA A 11 -25.92 4.49 41.32
C ALA A 11 -26.36 4.69 39.87
N PHE A 12 -27.32 5.58 39.63
CA PHE A 12 -27.76 5.91 38.28
C PHE A 12 -26.67 6.61 37.46
N ALA A 13 -25.94 7.56 38.06
CA ALA A 13 -24.83 8.23 37.41
C ALA A 13 -23.70 7.25 37.04
N THR A 14 -23.36 6.32 37.95
CA THR A 14 -22.36 5.29 37.64
C THR A 14 -22.82 4.36 36.52
N LEU A 15 -24.10 3.98 36.50
CA LEU A 15 -24.65 3.16 35.42
C LEU A 15 -24.58 3.89 34.08
N LEU A 16 -24.96 5.17 34.03
CA LEU A 16 -24.86 5.98 32.82
C LEU A 16 -23.43 6.11 32.32
N CYS A 17 -22.48 6.39 33.21
CA CYS A 17 -21.06 6.44 32.84
C CYS A 17 -20.59 5.12 32.24
N LEU A 18 -20.92 3.99 32.89
CA LEU A 18 -20.56 2.67 32.38
C LEU A 18 -21.20 2.39 31.02
N SER A 19 -22.49 2.68 30.86
CA SER A 19 -23.19 2.52 29.59
C SER A 19 -22.55 3.34 28.47
N LEU A 20 -22.18 4.61 28.74
CA LEU A 20 -21.51 5.45 27.76
C LEU A 20 -20.12 4.90 27.39
N THR A 21 -19.34 4.43 28.38
CA THR A 21 -18.02 3.84 28.10
C THR A 21 -18.11 2.57 27.26
N VAL A 22 -19.07 1.69 27.57
CA VAL A 22 -19.28 0.45 26.81
C VAL A 22 -19.75 0.77 25.40
N TRP A 23 -20.70 1.70 25.26
CA TRP A 23 -21.20 2.13 23.96
C TRP A 23 -20.11 2.80 23.10
N SER A 24 -19.18 3.54 23.69
CA SER A 24 -18.10 4.17 22.93
C SER A 24 -17.04 3.18 22.43
N VAL A 25 -16.84 2.05 23.11
CA VAL A 25 -15.79 1.07 22.77
C VAL A 25 -16.33 -0.08 21.91
N LEU A 26 -17.60 -0.46 22.05
CA LEU A 26 -18.20 -1.54 21.26
C LEU A 26 -18.01 -1.40 19.73
N PRO A 27 -18.14 -0.21 19.11
CA PRO A 27 -17.93 -0.06 17.68
C PRO A 27 -16.49 -0.39 17.23
N THR A 28 -15.49 -0.24 18.11
CA THR A 28 -14.08 -0.47 17.76
C THR A 28 -13.67 -1.94 17.86
N THR A 29 -14.46 -2.80 18.51
CA THR A 29 -14.14 -4.23 18.64
C THR A 29 -14.23 -4.99 17.32
N THR A 30 -14.88 -4.42 16.30
CA THR A 30 -14.88 -5.01 14.95
C THR A 30 -13.50 -4.92 14.28
N HIS A 31 -12.66 -3.97 14.69
CA HIS A 31 -11.30 -3.77 14.17
C HIS A 31 -10.18 -4.32 15.08
N THR A 32 -10.51 -4.84 16.27
CA THR A 32 -9.49 -5.42 17.16
C THR A 32 -8.69 -6.60 16.57
N PRO A 33 -9.26 -7.48 15.72
CA PRO A 33 -8.47 -8.51 15.05
C PRO A 33 -7.38 -7.92 14.15
N GLU A 34 -7.72 -6.92 13.34
CA GLU A 34 -6.82 -6.23 12.41
C GLU A 34 -5.67 -5.54 13.15
N VAL A 35 -5.94 -4.92 14.31
CA VAL A 35 -4.89 -4.31 15.16
C VAL A 35 -3.94 -5.36 15.72
N TYR A 36 -4.46 -6.51 16.17
CA TYR A 36 -3.62 -7.56 16.73
C TYR A 36 -2.74 -8.20 15.64
N GLU A 37 -3.32 -8.50 14.48
CA GLU A 37 -2.60 -9.01 13.30
C GLU A 37 -1.50 -8.04 12.88
N THR A 38 -1.80 -6.75 12.74
CA THR A 38 -0.80 -5.71 12.39
C THR A 38 0.37 -5.68 13.38
N ILE A 39 0.10 -5.79 14.69
CA ILE A 39 1.16 -5.82 15.71
C ILE A 39 1.99 -7.10 15.60
N GLN A 40 1.37 -8.24 15.31
CA GLN A 40 2.10 -9.49 15.10
C GLN A 40 2.98 -9.42 13.84
N ASP A 41 2.44 -8.91 12.73
CA ASP A 41 3.18 -8.71 11.48
C ASP A 41 4.40 -7.80 11.69
N HIS A 42 4.24 -6.76 12.52
CA HIS A 42 5.36 -5.89 12.92
C HIS A 42 6.45 -6.64 13.70
N LEU A 43 6.07 -7.51 14.65
CA LEU A 43 7.02 -8.29 15.44
C LEU A 43 7.75 -9.33 14.59
N GLU A 44 7.03 -10.02 13.69
CA GLU A 44 7.60 -10.96 12.73
C GLU A 44 8.57 -10.26 11.78
N MET A 45 8.18 -9.09 11.27
CA MET A 45 9.08 -8.27 10.45
C MET A 45 10.36 -7.91 11.20
N ILE A 46 10.32 -7.50 12.46
CA ILE A 46 11.56 -7.21 13.22
C ILE A 46 12.43 -8.47 13.35
N GLU A 47 11.83 -9.62 13.59
CA GLU A 47 12.55 -10.89 13.71
C GLU A 47 13.26 -11.27 12.41
N ASP A 48 12.54 -11.21 11.28
CA ASP A 48 13.09 -11.53 9.96
C ASP A 48 14.07 -10.47 9.43
N HIS A 49 13.77 -9.19 9.67
CA HIS A 49 14.57 -8.05 9.21
C HIS A 49 15.77 -7.76 10.13
N GLY A 50 15.79 -8.34 11.34
CA GLY A 50 16.89 -8.29 12.30
C GLY A 50 17.08 -6.96 13.03
N HIS A 51 16.28 -5.95 12.72
CA HIS A 51 16.26 -4.66 13.42
C HIS A 51 14.95 -3.90 13.14
N SER A 52 14.63 -2.95 14.01
CA SER A 52 13.47 -2.05 13.91
C SER A 52 13.91 -0.68 13.38
N HIS A 53 13.06 -0.01 12.59
CA HIS A 53 13.24 1.40 12.23
C HIS A 53 12.54 2.35 13.21
N GLY A 54 11.77 1.80 14.16
CA GLY A 54 10.99 2.50 15.17
C GLY A 54 9.52 2.09 15.08
N PHE A 55 8.83 2.00 16.23
CA PHE A 55 7.47 1.45 16.31
C PHE A 55 6.47 2.16 15.37
N GLU A 56 6.50 3.49 15.28
CA GLU A 56 5.60 4.25 14.42
C GLU A 56 5.84 3.94 12.93
N GLU A 57 7.11 3.97 12.50
CA GLU A 57 7.51 3.68 11.12
C GLU A 57 7.11 2.24 10.76
N ASP A 58 7.53 1.28 11.57
CA ASP A 58 7.29 -0.13 11.31
C ASP A 58 5.78 -0.49 11.38
N LEU A 59 4.99 0.20 12.22
CA LEU A 59 3.53 0.04 12.26
C LEU A 59 2.87 0.63 11.01
N TYR A 60 3.35 1.77 10.51
CA TYR A 60 2.88 2.32 9.23
C TYR A 60 3.11 1.35 8.08
N TRP A 61 4.28 0.69 8.06
CA TRP A 61 4.62 -0.36 7.10
C TRP A 61 3.73 -1.60 7.22
N ALA A 62 3.48 -2.08 8.44
CA ALA A 62 2.58 -3.21 8.68
C ALA A 62 1.13 -2.92 8.25
N MET A 63 0.61 -1.71 8.54
CA MET A 63 -0.77 -1.33 8.22
C MET A 63 -1.02 -1.10 6.72
N HIS A 64 -0.06 -0.51 6.01
CA HIS A 64 -0.25 -0.09 4.61
C HIS A 64 0.35 -1.09 3.61
N GLY A 65 1.09 -2.08 4.11
CA GLY A 65 1.86 -3.00 3.31
C GLY A 65 3.06 -2.33 2.65
N HIS A 66 3.97 -3.17 2.20
CA HIS A 66 5.09 -2.83 1.35
C HIS A 66 4.55 -2.07 0.12
N SER A 67 4.88 -0.78 -0.03
CA SER A 67 4.73 -0.17 -1.34
C SER A 67 5.59 -1.02 -2.28
N HIS A 68 5.01 -1.47 -3.38
CA HIS A 68 5.83 -1.97 -4.48
C HIS A 68 6.90 -0.90 -4.72
N ASP A 69 8.16 -1.34 -4.81
CA ASP A 69 9.27 -0.49 -5.19
C ASP A 69 8.80 0.36 -6.36
N VAL A 70 9.05 1.67 -6.34
CA VAL A 70 8.75 2.53 -7.50
C VAL A 70 9.41 1.95 -8.78
N ALA A 71 10.44 1.10 -8.63
CA ALA A 71 11.01 0.30 -9.70
C ALA A 71 10.09 -0.80 -10.28
N ASP A 72 9.19 -1.40 -9.50
CA ASP A 72 8.23 -2.43 -9.97
C ASP A 72 7.04 -1.80 -10.74
N HIS A 73 6.95 -0.47 -10.73
CA HIS A 73 6.07 0.33 -11.57
C HIS A 73 6.76 0.99 -12.77
N ASP A 74 8.00 0.62 -13.11
CA ASP A 74 8.59 1.07 -14.38
C ASP A 74 7.93 0.34 -15.55
N HIS A 75 6.82 0.90 -16.05
CA HIS A 75 6.22 0.54 -17.33
C HIS A 75 7.07 1.02 -18.51
N ASN A 76 8.40 0.87 -18.45
CA ASN A 76 9.28 1.19 -19.55
C ASN A 76 8.99 0.23 -20.71
N GLN A 77 8.16 0.71 -21.63
CA GLN A 77 7.81 0.04 -22.87
C GLN A 77 9.04 -0.39 -23.70
N ALA A 78 10.24 0.14 -23.40
CA ALA A 78 11.48 -0.24 -24.07
C ALA A 78 11.90 -1.72 -23.87
N PHE A 79 11.39 -2.42 -22.84
CA PHE A 79 11.65 -3.85 -22.64
C PHE A 79 10.57 -4.78 -23.22
N LEU A 80 9.44 -4.23 -23.67
CA LEU A 80 8.40 -4.99 -24.37
C LEU A 80 8.74 -5.11 -25.86
N SER A 81 9.87 -5.76 -26.19
CA SER A 81 10.18 -6.12 -27.56
C SER A 81 9.12 -7.09 -28.07
N LYS A 82 8.20 -6.59 -28.90
CA LYS A 82 7.17 -7.37 -29.57
C LYS A 82 7.84 -8.48 -30.38
N GLY A 83 7.74 -9.73 -29.91
CA GLY A 83 8.18 -10.92 -30.63
C GLY A 83 7.51 -11.05 -32.00
N PRO A 84 8.00 -11.95 -32.87
CA PRO A 84 7.66 -11.97 -34.29
C PRO A 84 6.14 -12.04 -34.52
N ARG A 85 5.63 -11.07 -35.28
CA ARG A 85 4.22 -10.98 -35.66
C ARG A 85 3.86 -12.14 -36.59
N THR A 86 2.75 -12.81 -36.31
CA THR A 86 1.97 -13.53 -37.32
C THR A 86 1.40 -12.51 -38.32
N ASP A 87 1.39 -12.91 -39.59
CA ASP A 87 1.26 -12.08 -40.81
C ASP A 87 -0.18 -11.53 -41.07
N PRO A 88 -0.46 -10.73 -42.13
CA PRO A 88 -0.70 -9.29 -41.98
C PRO A 88 -2.07 -8.80 -42.49
N THR A 89 -2.63 -7.77 -41.86
CA THR A 89 -3.60 -6.88 -42.53
C THR A 89 -2.83 -5.82 -43.31
N ALA A 90 -2.44 -6.17 -44.54
CA ALA A 90 -1.46 -5.44 -45.36
C ALA A 90 -1.82 -3.99 -45.75
N ALA A 91 -3.07 -3.53 -45.61
CA ALA A 91 -3.47 -2.23 -46.16
C ALA A 91 -3.09 -1.01 -45.30
N ILE A 92 -2.89 -1.17 -43.98
CA ILE A 92 -2.59 -0.04 -43.07
C ILE A 92 -1.06 0.15 -42.91
N SER A 93 -0.28 -0.87 -43.23
CA SER A 93 1.17 -0.91 -42.99
C SER A 93 1.97 0.03 -43.91
N GLU A 94 1.58 0.16 -45.18
CA GLU A 94 2.42 0.86 -46.17
C GLU A 94 2.45 2.37 -45.96
N ILE A 95 1.31 2.98 -45.59
CA ILE A 95 1.22 4.42 -45.31
C ILE A 95 2.05 4.77 -44.08
N TRP A 96 2.03 3.92 -43.05
CA TRP A 96 2.76 4.16 -41.79
C TRP A 96 4.27 3.97 -41.94
N LEU A 97 4.71 2.97 -42.73
CA LEU A 97 6.12 2.77 -43.05
C LEU A 97 6.70 3.95 -43.86
N SER A 98 5.91 4.52 -44.77
CA SER A 98 6.34 5.65 -45.60
C SER A 98 6.55 6.94 -44.79
N LEU A 99 5.68 7.23 -43.81
CA LEU A 99 5.90 8.36 -42.88
C LEU A 99 7.11 8.14 -41.97
N SER A 100 7.35 6.89 -41.55
CA SER A 100 8.46 6.54 -40.65
C SER A 100 9.82 6.68 -41.34
N ALA A 101 9.90 6.35 -42.64
CA ALA A 101 11.12 6.47 -43.43
C ALA A 101 11.55 7.93 -43.66
N PHE A 102 10.61 8.88 -43.69
CA PHE A 102 10.91 10.31 -43.82
C PHE A 102 11.54 10.93 -42.58
N SER A 103 11.40 10.30 -41.41
CA SER A 103 11.86 10.85 -40.13
C SER A 103 13.35 10.59 -39.82
N GLY A 104 14.05 9.84 -40.69
CA GLY A 104 15.45 9.47 -40.50
C GLY A 104 15.68 8.57 -39.27
N PRO A 105 16.89 8.03 -39.08
CA PRO A 105 17.21 7.23 -37.90
C PRO A 105 17.16 8.11 -36.64
N SER A 106 16.29 7.76 -35.69
CA SER A 106 16.25 8.41 -34.38
C SER A 106 17.56 8.15 -33.63
N ARG A 107 18.15 9.21 -33.04
CA ARG A 107 19.38 9.11 -32.25
C ARG A 107 19.09 8.26 -31.00
N GLN A 108 19.64 7.05 -30.97
CA GLN A 108 19.56 6.18 -29.79
C GLN A 108 20.62 6.61 -28.77
N PHE A 109 20.18 7.14 -27.63
CA PHE A 109 21.05 7.36 -26.48
C PHE A 109 21.22 6.02 -25.76
N ARG A 110 22.44 5.47 -25.75
CA ARG A 110 22.75 4.26 -24.98
C ARG A 110 22.90 4.67 -23.53
N ILE A 111 22.15 4.03 -22.63
CA ILE A 111 22.24 4.26 -21.18
C ILE A 111 23.69 3.99 -20.76
N ASP A 112 24.31 4.98 -20.13
CA ASP A 112 25.69 4.90 -19.63
C ASP A 112 25.85 3.66 -18.75
N ARG A 113 26.75 2.76 -19.15
CA ARG A 113 27.10 1.60 -18.34
C ARG A 113 27.96 2.09 -17.16
N PRO A 114 27.70 1.66 -15.92
CA PRO A 114 28.53 2.05 -14.78
C PRO A 114 29.98 1.53 -14.95
N PRO A 115 30.97 2.21 -14.34
CA PRO A 115 32.38 1.88 -14.48
C PRO A 115 32.64 0.44 -14.06
N ARG A 116 33.42 -0.30 -14.85
CA ARG A 116 33.97 -1.59 -14.42
C ARG A 116 35.34 -1.34 -13.82
N ALA A 117 35.56 -1.84 -12.60
CA ALA A 117 36.87 -1.95 -11.98
C ALA A 117 37.73 -3.00 -12.72
#